data_AF-A0A942EQN5-F1
#
_entry.id   AF-A0A942EQN5-F1
#
_cell.length_a   1.000
_cell.length_b   1.000
_cell.length_c   1.000
_cell.angle_alpha   90.00
_cell.angle_beta   90.00
_cell.angle_gamma   90.00
#
_symmetry.space_group_name_H-M   'P 1'
#
loop_
_entity.id
_entity.type
_entity.pdbx_description
1 polymer ?
#
loop_
_entity_poly.entity_id
_entity_poly.type
_entity_poly.pdbx_seq_one_letter_code
_entity_poly.pdbx_strand_id
1 'polypeptide(L)'
;MAKPYSIDLRQRVLQYLKEPNDKMQASQLFQVGIATVYRWVARKKQKGSIEPIKRKKGKPTVTIPNDKELARGTEHALRKVLEKA
;
A
#
# COMPACT_ATOMS: atom_id res chain seq x y z
N MET A 1 8.44 9.40 5.41
CA MET A 1 8.94 8.39 4.42
C MET A 1 8.81 8.92 3.00
N ALA A 2 9.88 8.79 2.21
CA ALA A 2 9.98 9.28 0.83
C ALA A 2 8.89 8.72 -0.11
N LYS A 3 8.46 9.56 -1.07
CA LYS A 3 7.44 9.22 -2.07
C LYS A 3 8.02 8.18 -3.05
N PRO A 4 7.25 7.15 -3.47
CA PRO A 4 7.74 6.20 -4.45
C PRO A 4 8.00 6.89 -5.80
N TYR A 5 8.99 6.41 -6.54
CA TYR A 5 9.22 6.81 -7.94
C TYR A 5 7.99 6.57 -8.81
N SER A 6 7.83 7.42 -9.83
CA SER A 6 6.74 7.38 -10.82
C SER A 6 6.71 6.05 -11.59
N ILE A 7 5.54 5.71 -12.13
CA ILE A 7 5.36 4.48 -12.91
C ILE A 7 6.12 4.58 -14.23
N ASP A 8 6.09 5.74 -14.89
CA ASP A 8 6.80 6.00 -16.15
C ASP A 8 8.31 5.74 -16.01
N LEU A 9 8.95 6.24 -14.96
CA LEU A 9 10.39 5.99 -14.73
C LEU A 9 10.70 4.50 -14.60
N ARG A 10 9.84 3.74 -13.90
CA ARG A 10 9.99 2.30 -13.75
C ARG A 10 9.85 1.57 -15.07
N GLN A 11 8.89 1.99 -15.90
CA GLN A 11 8.66 1.42 -17.22
C GLN A 11 9.89 1.61 -18.10
N ARG A 12 10.42 2.84 -18.18
CA ARG A 12 11.61 3.16 -18.98
C ARG A 12 12.83 2.33 -18.54
N VAL A 13 13.08 2.24 -17.24
CA VAL A 13 14.19 1.41 -16.70
C VAL A 13 14.00 -0.07 -17.05
N LEU A 14 12.79 -0.60 -16.90
CA LEU A 14 12.51 -2.01 -17.18
C LEU A 14 12.46 -2.33 -18.68
N GLN A 15 12.21 -1.34 -19.54
CA GLN A 15 12.28 -1.46 -20.98
C GLN A 15 13.73 -1.48 -21.45
N TYR A 16 14.56 -0.59 -20.91
CA TYR A 16 16.00 -0.57 -21.16
C TYR A 16 16.68 -1.90 -20.81
N LEU A 17 16.20 -2.60 -19.77
CA LEU A 17 16.69 -3.91 -19.34
C LEU A 17 16.16 -5.11 -20.14
N LYS A 18 15.27 -4.92 -21.12
CA LYS A 18 14.82 -6.03 -21.99
C LYS A 18 15.89 -6.41 -23.02
N GLU A 19 16.69 -5.45 -23.43
CA GLU A 19 17.90 -5.67 -24.21
C GLU A 19 18.99 -6.29 -23.31
N PRO A 20 20.08 -6.85 -23.87
CA PRO A 20 21.20 -7.41 -23.10
C PRO A 20 22.04 -6.32 -22.37
N ASN A 21 21.35 -5.36 -21.75
CA ASN A 21 21.92 -4.22 -21.05
C ASN A 21 22.07 -4.53 -19.56
N ASP A 22 23.13 -3.99 -18.97
CA ASP A 22 23.46 -4.20 -17.57
C ASP A 22 22.62 -3.32 -16.63
N LYS A 23 22.31 -3.84 -15.44
CA LYS A 23 21.58 -3.15 -14.37
C LYS A 23 22.39 -1.99 -13.80
N MET A 24 23.71 -2.09 -13.83
CA MET A 24 24.61 -1.00 -13.44
C MET A 24 24.50 0.18 -14.40
N GLN A 25 24.49 -0.08 -15.71
CA GLN A 25 24.28 0.97 -16.71
C GLN A 25 22.91 1.63 -16.58
N ALA A 26 21.85 0.84 -16.35
CA ALA A 26 20.51 1.37 -16.10
C ALA A 26 20.47 2.29 -14.86
N SER A 27 21.20 1.93 -13.80
CA SER A 27 21.32 2.74 -12.58
C SER A 27 21.97 4.10 -12.88
N GLN A 28 23.06 4.11 -13.64
CA GLN A 28 23.77 5.33 -14.02
C GLN A 28 22.96 6.21 -14.96
N LEU A 29 22.37 5.63 -16.01
CA LEU A 29 21.60 6.34 -17.04
C LEU A 29 20.37 7.04 -16.46
N PHE A 30 19.63 6.36 -15.59
CA PHE A 30 18.40 6.87 -14.99
C PHE A 30 18.59 7.50 -13.60
N GLN A 31 19.84 7.59 -13.13
CA GLN A 31 20.22 8.15 -11.83
C GLN A 31 19.40 7.58 -10.65
N VAL A 32 19.11 6.28 -10.70
CA VAL A 32 18.40 5.56 -9.65
C VAL A 32 19.35 4.58 -8.98
N GLY A 33 19.32 4.46 -7.65
CA GLY A 33 20.19 3.54 -6.95
C GLY A 33 20.03 2.10 -7.43
N ILE A 34 21.14 1.39 -7.61
CA ILE A 34 21.16 0.05 -8.23
C ILE A 34 20.24 -0.95 -7.51
N ALA A 35 20.16 -0.90 -6.18
CA ALA A 35 19.25 -1.73 -5.39
C ALA A 35 17.77 -1.50 -5.75
N THR A 36 17.40 -0.28 -6.17
CA THR A 36 16.05 0.04 -6.65
C THR A 36 15.75 -0.66 -7.97
N VAL A 37 16.73 -0.68 -8.88
CA VAL A 37 16.63 -1.40 -10.16
C VAL A 37 16.40 -2.90 -9.91
N TYR A 38 17.21 -3.52 -9.05
CA TYR A 38 17.01 -4.92 -8.65
C TYR A 38 15.62 -5.18 -8.06
N ARG A 39 15.13 -4.30 -7.17
CA ARG A 39 13.79 -4.41 -6.59
C ARG A 39 12.68 -4.36 -7.65
N TRP A 40 12.83 -3.53 -8.68
CA TRP A 40 11.85 -3.46 -9.77
C TRP A 40 11.86 -4.71 -10.65
N VAL A 41 13.05 -5.23 -10.98
CA VAL A 41 13.18 -6.49 -11.72
C VAL A 41 12.56 -7.65 -10.95
N ALA A 42 12.92 -7.80 -9.67
CA ALA A 42 12.38 -8.84 -8.80
C ALA A 42 10.85 -8.73 -8.68
N ARG A 43 10.32 -7.51 -8.51
CA ARG A 43 8.87 -7.28 -8.43
C ARG A 43 8.16 -7.64 -9.74
N LYS A 44 8.69 -7.24 -10.89
CA LYS A 44 8.14 -7.61 -12.20
C LYS A 44 8.10 -9.13 -12.37
N LYS A 45 9.16 -9.84 -11.95
CA LYS A 45 9.23 -11.30 -11.99
C LYS A 45 8.22 -11.98 -11.05
N GLN A 46 8.05 -11.46 -9.83
CA GLN A 46 7.18 -12.07 -8.82
C GLN A 46 5.70 -11.77 -9.01
N LYS A 47 5.34 -10.56 -9.45
CA LYS A 47 3.94 -10.07 -9.47
C LYS A 47 3.43 -9.72 -10.86
N GLY A 48 4.28 -9.73 -11.89
CA GLY A 48 3.93 -9.23 -13.23
C GLY A 48 3.68 -7.72 -13.31
N SER A 49 3.62 -7.01 -12.17
CA SER A 49 3.28 -5.59 -12.08
C SER A 49 4.48 -4.75 -11.63
N ILE A 50 4.48 -3.49 -12.05
CA ILE A 50 5.50 -2.48 -11.76
C ILE A 50 5.04 -1.44 -10.72
N GLU A 51 3.79 -1.55 -10.28
CA GLU A 51 3.16 -0.53 -9.47
C GLU A 51 3.78 -0.42 -8.06
N PRO A 52 3.81 0.80 -7.49
CA PRO A 52 4.16 0.98 -6.08
C PRO A 52 3.18 0.25 -5.16
N ILE A 53 3.67 -0.19 -4.00
CA ILE A 53 2.75 -0.67 -2.96
C ILE A 53 1.91 0.52 -2.51
N LYS A 54 0.58 0.38 -2.59
CA LYS A 54 -0.33 1.32 -1.94
C LYS A 54 -0.06 1.28 -0.43
N ARG A 55 0.31 2.43 0.14
CA ARG A 55 0.42 2.56 1.60
C ARG A 55 -0.97 2.33 2.17
N LYS A 56 -1.13 1.29 2.99
CA LYS A 56 -2.33 1.17 3.81
C LYS A 56 -2.24 2.25 4.88
N LYS A 57 -3.30 3.05 5.04
CA LYS A 57 -3.47 3.86 6.25
C LYS A 57 -3.46 2.88 7.45
N GLY A 58 -2.97 3.34 8.60
CA GLY A 58 -2.91 2.51 9.81
C GLY A 58 -4.25 1.80 10.05
N LYS A 59 -4.19 0.60 10.63
CA LYS A 59 -5.41 -0.14 10.98
C LYS A 59 -6.27 0.80 11.84
N PRO A 60 -7.58 0.92 11.59
CA PRO A 60 -8.43 1.64 12.52
C PRO A 60 -8.27 1.00 13.89
N THR A 61 -7.97 1.82 14.90
CA THR A 61 -7.99 1.36 16.28
C THR A 61 -9.40 0.85 16.55
N VAL A 62 -9.51 -0.41 16.96
CA VAL A 62 -10.78 -0.93 17.45
C VAL A 62 -11.04 -0.22 18.78
N THR A 63 -11.93 0.77 18.78
CA THR A 63 -12.41 1.37 20.03
C THR A 63 -13.33 0.35 20.68
N ILE A 64 -12.87 -0.28 21.76
CA ILE A 64 -13.70 -1.12 22.60
C ILE A 64 -14.61 -0.16 23.38
N PRO A 65 -15.95 -0.22 23.23
CA PRO A 65 -16.85 0.66 23.97
C PRO A 65 -16.67 0.42 25.47
N ASN A 66 -16.62 1.50 26.24
CA ASN A 66 -16.55 1.43 27.70
C ASN A 66 -17.89 0.94 28.27
N ASP A 67 -17.90 0.42 29.50
CA ASP A 67 -19.08 -0.15 30.18
C ASP A 67 -20.29 0.79 30.16
N LYS A 68 -20.05 2.11 30.30
CA LYS A 68 -21.10 3.14 30.23
C LYS A 68 -21.73 3.29 28.84
N GLU A 69 -21.00 3.00 27.77
CA GLU A 69 -21.51 3.06 26.40
C GLU A 69 -22.36 1.83 26.08
N LEU A 70 -21.95 0.67 26.61
CA LEU A 70 -22.69 -0.57 26.48
C LEU A 70 -24.05 -0.46 27.20
N ALA A 71 -24.06 0.06 28.43
CA ALA A 71 -25.29 0.27 29.21
C ALA A 71 -26.27 1.26 28.55
N ARG A 72 -25.78 2.33 27.92
CA ARG A 72 -26.62 3.28 27.18
C ARG A 72 -27.22 2.65 25.91
N GLY A 73 -26.45 1.80 25.24
CA GLY A 73 -26.93 1.08 24.05
C GLY A 73 -28.04 0.07 24.37
N THR A 74 -27.93 -0.64 25.49
CA THR A 74 -28.97 -1.58 25.94
C THR A 74 -30.24 -0.87 26.38
N GLU A 75 -30.12 0.24 27.13
CA GLU A 75 -31.28 1.02 27.57
C GLU A 75 -32.07 1.59 26.37
N HIS A 76 -31.38 2.15 25.39
CA HIS A 76 -32.02 2.67 24.18
C HIS A 76 -32.71 1.55 23.37
N ALA A 77 -32.11 0.36 23.28
CA ALA A 77 -32.70 -0.79 22.60
C ALA A 77 -33.99 -1.26 23.30
N LEU A 78 -33.98 -1.32 24.64
CA LEU A 78 -35.15 -1.71 25.44
C LEU A 78 -36.29 -0.71 25.32
N ARG A 79 -36.00 0.60 25.40
CA ARG A 79 -37.02 1.66 25.20
C ARG A 79 -37.69 1.56 23.84
N LYS A 80 -36.90 1.32 22.78
CA LYS A 80 -37.41 1.20 21.41
C LYS A 80 -38.30 -0.03 21.18
N VAL A 81 -38.06 -1.12 21.91
CA VAL A 81 -38.92 -2.31 21.88
C VAL A 81 -40.23 -2.04 22.62
N LEU A 82 -40.15 -1.37 23.78
CA LEU A 82 -41.32 -1.00 24.58
C LEU A 82 -42.23 0.02 23.90
N GLU A 83 -41.67 1.01 23.17
CA GLU A 83 -42.47 1.99 22.41
C GLU A 83 -43.13 1.41 21.14
N LYS A 84 -42.75 0.20 20.73
CA LYS A 84 -43.29 -0.48 19.54
C LYS A 84 -44.36 -1.54 19.86
N ALA A 85 -44.64 -1.80 21.14
CA ALA A 85 -45.66 -2.73 21.62
C ALA A 85 -46.92 -1.98 22.06
#